data_AF-A0A0A6ZVL7-F1
#
_entry.id   AF-A0A0A6ZVL7-F1
#
_cell.length_a   1.000
_cell.length_b   1.000
_cell.length_c   1.000
_cell.angle_alpha   90.00
_cell.angle_beta   90.00
_cell.angle_gamma   90.00
#
_symmetry.space_group_name_H-M   'P 1'
#
loop_
_entity.id
_entity.type
_entity.pdbx_description
1 polymer ?
#
loop_
_entity_poly.entity_id
_entity_poly.type
_entity_poly.pdbx_seq_one_letter_code
_entity_poly.pdbx_strand_id
1 'polypeptide(L)'
;MQMIEIAKAFSYNAKIVIMDEPTSSLTEKEVNHLFTIIRKLKERGCGIVYISHKMEEIFQLCDEVTVLRDGQWIATEPLAGLTMDKIIAMMVGRSLNQRFPDKENKPGEVILEVRNLTSLRQPSIRDVSFDLHKGEILGIAGLVGAKRTDIVETLFGIREKSAGTITLHGKKINNHNANEAINHGFALVTEERRSTGIYAYLDIGFNSLISNIRNYKNKVGLLDNSRMKSDTQWVIDSMRVKTPGHRTQIGSLSGGNQQKVIIGRWLLR
;
A
#
# COMPACT_ATOMS: atom_id res chain seq x y z
N MET A 1 18.80 4.97 8.13
CA MET A 1 18.61 6.43 8.12
C MET A 1 17.80 6.90 9.33
N GLN A 2 16.63 6.29 9.62
CA GLN A 2 15.72 6.71 10.71
C GLN A 2 16.37 6.71 12.11
N MET A 3 17.15 5.70 12.47
CA MET A 3 17.91 5.68 13.75
C MET A 3 18.94 6.83 13.90
N ILE A 4 19.49 7.35 12.78
CA ILE A 4 20.46 8.46 12.82
C ILE A 4 19.73 9.77 13.13
N GLU A 5 18.54 9.98 12.56
CA GLU A 5 17.72 11.16 12.86
C GLU A 5 17.21 11.13 14.30
N ILE A 6 16.82 9.94 14.79
CA ILE A 6 16.52 9.71 16.20
C ILE A 6 17.74 10.10 17.04
N ALA A 7 18.94 9.55 16.76
CA ALA A 7 20.19 9.86 17.46
C ALA A 7 20.57 11.35 17.43
N LYS A 8 20.28 12.09 16.35
CA LYS A 8 20.49 13.55 16.30
C LYS A 8 19.60 14.27 17.29
N ALA A 9 18.32 13.91 17.39
CA ALA A 9 17.40 14.50 18.37
C ALA A 9 17.90 14.33 19.82
N PHE A 10 18.63 13.24 20.14
CA PHE A 10 19.29 13.04 21.44
C PHE A 10 20.38 14.06 21.75
N SER A 11 21.12 14.51 20.74
CA SER A 11 22.29 15.35 20.95
C SER A 11 21.94 16.78 21.38
N TYR A 12 20.70 17.23 21.17
CA TYR A 12 20.31 18.64 21.32
C TYR A 12 19.66 18.99 22.67
N ASN A 13 19.68 18.09 23.67
CA ASN A 13 19.04 18.30 24.97
C ASN A 13 17.59 18.83 24.85
N ALA A 14 16.81 18.21 23.95
CA ALA A 14 15.48 18.67 23.59
C ALA A 14 14.51 18.54 24.78
N LYS A 15 13.71 19.59 25.02
CA LYS A 15 12.63 19.57 26.02
C LYS A 15 11.38 18.85 25.52
N ILE A 16 11.15 18.89 24.21
CA ILE A 16 10.02 18.25 23.53
C ILE A 16 10.53 17.56 22.27
N VAL A 17 10.10 16.32 22.02
CA VAL A 17 10.41 15.56 20.81
C VAL A 17 9.10 15.12 20.15
N ILE A 18 8.98 15.36 18.85
CA ILE A 18 7.85 14.89 18.03
C ILE A 18 8.36 13.78 17.12
N MET A 19 7.72 12.62 17.17
CA MET A 19 8.08 11.47 16.36
C MET A 19 6.89 11.06 15.48
N ASP A 20 7.07 11.15 14.16
CA ASP A 20 6.05 10.79 13.18
C ASP A 20 6.32 9.39 12.60
N GLU A 21 5.47 8.42 12.93
CA GLU A 21 5.54 7.00 12.58
C GLU A 21 6.97 6.40 12.61
N PRO A 22 7.68 6.50 13.75
CA PRO A 22 9.12 6.25 13.81
C PRO A 22 9.52 4.78 13.64
N THR A 23 8.56 3.84 13.65
CA THR A 23 8.78 2.39 13.58
C THR A 23 8.33 1.75 12.27
N SER A 24 7.82 2.53 11.31
CA SER A 24 7.25 2.02 10.06
C SER A 24 8.24 1.18 9.23
N SER A 25 9.54 1.50 9.29
CA SER A 25 10.60 0.82 8.53
C SER A 25 11.56 -0.01 9.39
N LEU A 26 11.27 -0.15 10.69
CA LEU A 26 12.16 -0.80 11.65
C LEU A 26 11.80 -2.27 11.88
N THR A 27 12.82 -3.09 12.11
CA THR A 27 12.67 -4.47 12.61
C THR A 27 12.27 -4.46 14.10
N GLU A 28 11.69 -5.55 14.62
CA GLU A 28 11.30 -5.64 16.04
C GLU A 28 12.46 -5.35 17.01
N LYS A 29 13.67 -5.79 16.67
CA LYS A 29 14.86 -5.50 17.49
C LYS A 29 15.15 -4.00 17.56
N GLU A 30 15.03 -3.30 16.44
CA GLU A 30 15.23 -1.85 16.35
C GLU A 30 14.10 -1.08 17.05
N VAL A 31 12.85 -1.56 16.95
CA VAL A 31 11.70 -1.00 17.68
C VAL A 31 11.93 -1.08 19.19
N ASN A 32 12.35 -2.24 19.71
CA ASN A 32 12.66 -2.40 21.13
C ASN A 32 13.79 -1.48 21.60
N HIS A 33 14.79 -1.25 20.74
CA HIS A 33 15.86 -0.29 21.03
C HIS A 33 15.31 1.15 21.10
N LEU A 34 14.48 1.55 20.15
CA LEU A 34 13.80 2.85 20.17
C LEU A 34 12.96 3.03 21.45
N PHE A 35 12.25 1.99 21.90
CA PHE A 35 11.44 2.07 23.12
C PHE A 35 12.29 2.28 24.37
N THR A 36 13.43 1.60 24.45
CA THR A 36 14.40 1.80 25.53
C THR A 36 14.88 3.25 25.57
N ILE A 37 15.13 3.80 24.39
CA ILE A 37 15.58 5.16 24.19
C ILE A 37 14.49 6.19 24.60
N ILE A 38 13.24 5.99 24.20
CA ILE A 38 12.09 6.84 24.55
C ILE A 38 11.89 6.88 26.07
N ARG A 39 11.99 5.73 26.74
CA ARG A 39 11.88 5.65 28.21
C ARG A 39 12.95 6.50 28.92
N LYS A 40 14.20 6.43 28.45
CA LYS A 40 15.29 7.26 29.00
C LYS A 40 15.06 8.76 28.79
N LEU A 41 14.43 9.17 27.70
CA LEU A 41 14.06 10.58 27.50
C LEU A 41 12.97 11.02 28.48
N LYS A 42 11.95 10.19 28.65
CA LYS A 42 10.87 10.43 29.61
C LYS A 42 11.41 10.57 31.04
N GLU A 43 12.33 9.69 31.46
CA GLU A 43 13.01 9.77 32.77
C GLU A 43 13.78 11.08 32.97
N ARG A 44 14.27 11.70 31.89
CA ARG A 44 14.95 13.00 31.91
C ARG A 44 13.99 14.20 31.87
N GLY A 45 12.67 13.96 31.91
CA GLY A 45 11.65 15.01 31.86
C GLY A 45 11.40 15.58 30.46
N CYS A 46 11.77 14.87 29.41
CA CYS A 46 11.47 15.26 28.03
C CYS A 46 10.00 14.93 27.68
N GLY A 47 9.24 15.91 27.18
CA GLY A 47 7.91 15.67 26.63
C GLY A 47 7.98 15.01 25.25
N ILE A 48 7.15 14.02 24.98
CA ILE A 48 7.20 13.26 23.73
C ILE A 48 5.82 13.23 23.09
N VAL A 49 5.72 13.69 21.85
CA VAL A 49 4.55 13.51 20.99
C VAL A 49 4.84 12.37 20.03
N TYR A 50 4.17 11.24 20.23
CA TYR A 50 4.38 10.03 19.44
C TYR A 50 3.18 9.78 18.53
N ILE A 51 3.38 9.91 17.22
CA ILE A 51 2.35 9.71 16.20
C ILE A 51 2.50 8.29 15.65
N SER A 52 1.50 7.45 15.87
CA SER A 52 1.48 6.08 15.38
C SER A 52 0.06 5.56 15.22
N HIS A 53 -0.11 4.62 14.30
CA HIS A 53 -1.33 3.82 14.15
C HIS A 53 -1.16 2.41 14.73
N LYS A 54 0.00 2.08 15.32
CA LYS A 54 0.30 0.77 15.91
C LYS A 54 -0.06 0.78 17.40
N MET A 55 -1.18 0.14 17.74
CA MET A 55 -1.76 0.19 19.07
C MET A 55 -0.83 -0.37 20.17
N GLU A 56 -0.11 -1.45 19.89
CA GLU A 56 0.84 -2.04 20.86
C GLU A 56 1.89 -1.03 21.33
N GLU A 57 2.40 -0.20 20.42
CA GLU A 57 3.38 0.83 20.75
C GLU A 57 2.77 1.93 21.62
N ILE A 58 1.53 2.35 21.29
CA ILE A 58 0.78 3.37 22.05
C ILE A 58 0.58 2.89 23.48
N PHE A 59 0.04 1.67 23.67
CA PHE A 59 -0.18 1.07 24.99
C PHE A 59 1.09 0.87 25.81
N GLN A 60 2.23 0.69 25.16
CA GLN A 60 3.50 0.44 25.84
C GLN A 60 4.26 1.72 26.22
N LEU A 61 4.06 2.82 25.50
CA LEU A 61 4.88 4.02 25.62
C LEU A 61 4.13 5.24 26.17
N CYS A 62 2.87 5.40 25.79
CA CYS A 62 2.14 6.65 25.98
C CYS A 62 1.41 6.67 27.32
N ASP A 63 1.28 7.88 27.90
CA ASP A 63 0.46 8.11 29.08
C ASP A 63 -0.97 8.54 28.71
N GLU A 64 -1.11 9.22 27.58
CA GLU A 64 -2.35 9.79 27.05
C GLU A 64 -2.40 9.57 25.53
N VAL A 65 -3.60 9.47 24.97
CA VAL A 65 -3.83 9.38 23.52
C VAL A 65 -4.74 10.51 23.06
N THR A 66 -4.37 11.17 21.96
CA THR A 66 -5.22 12.12 21.25
C THR A 66 -5.61 11.52 19.90
N VAL A 67 -6.91 11.46 19.62
CA VAL A 67 -7.46 10.93 18.36
C VAL A 67 -7.93 12.07 17.48
N LEU A 68 -7.41 12.11 16.24
CA LEU A 68 -7.86 13.01 15.18
C LEU A 68 -8.59 12.19 14.11
N ARG A 69 -9.76 12.67 13.65
CA ARG A 69 -10.52 12.05 12.56
C ARG A 69 -11.05 13.14 11.63
N ASP A 70 -10.88 12.96 10.33
CA ASP A 70 -11.32 13.91 9.30
C ASP A 70 -10.86 15.36 9.53
N GLY A 71 -9.66 15.53 10.10
CA GLY A 71 -9.09 16.84 10.42
C GLY A 71 -9.66 17.49 11.68
N GLN A 72 -10.50 16.77 12.44
CA GLN A 72 -11.10 17.24 13.68
C GLN A 72 -10.51 16.51 14.88
N TRP A 73 -10.41 17.22 16.00
CA TRP A 73 -10.13 16.62 17.30
C TRP A 73 -11.35 15.86 17.78
N ILE A 74 -11.17 14.57 18.07
CA ILE A 74 -12.24 13.70 18.55
C ILE A 74 -12.21 13.60 20.08
N ALA A 75 -11.04 13.27 20.64
CA ALA A 75 -10.86 13.15 22.08
C ALA A 75 -9.38 13.14 22.44
N THR A 76 -9.10 13.47 23.70
CA THR A 76 -7.82 13.30 24.37
C THR A 76 -8.10 12.62 25.70
N GLU A 77 -7.59 11.39 25.88
CA GLU A 77 -7.92 10.56 27.03
C GLU A 77 -6.66 9.91 27.63
N PRO A 78 -6.58 9.80 28.97
CA PRO A 78 -5.56 8.97 29.61
C PRO A 78 -5.63 7.55 29.08
N LEU A 79 -4.48 6.95 28.83
CA LEU A 79 -4.42 5.58 28.32
C LEU A 79 -4.81 4.55 29.38
N ALA A 80 -4.67 4.92 30.66
CA ALA A 80 -5.12 4.13 31.79
C ALA A 80 -6.64 3.88 31.73
N GLY A 81 -7.03 2.60 31.64
CA GLY A 81 -8.44 2.20 31.55
C GLY A 81 -9.05 2.32 30.14
N LEU A 82 -8.26 2.74 29.14
CA LEU A 82 -8.67 2.74 27.75
C LEU A 82 -8.43 1.38 27.12
N THR A 83 -9.39 0.94 26.29
CA THR A 83 -9.24 -0.30 25.51
C THR A 83 -8.89 0.05 24.07
N MET A 84 -8.16 -0.85 23.42
CA MET A 84 -7.86 -0.76 21.99
C MET A 84 -9.14 -0.52 21.18
N ASP A 85 -10.21 -1.20 21.57
CA ASP A 85 -11.48 -1.14 20.88
C ASP A 85 -12.11 0.26 20.90
N LYS A 86 -12.02 0.96 22.04
CA LYS A 86 -12.50 2.34 22.16
C LYS A 86 -11.67 3.30 21.29
N ILE A 87 -10.35 3.18 21.31
CA ILE A 87 -9.47 4.03 20.48
C ILE A 87 -9.82 3.87 19.01
N ILE A 88 -9.99 2.63 18.54
CA ILE A 88 -10.32 2.37 17.14
C ILE A 88 -11.73 2.87 16.80
N ALA A 89 -12.69 2.75 17.72
CA ALA A 89 -14.01 3.33 17.53
C ALA A 89 -13.95 4.86 17.39
N MET A 90 -13.10 5.55 18.16
CA MET A 90 -12.86 6.99 18.01
C MET A 90 -12.23 7.31 16.65
N MET A 91 -11.23 6.54 16.21
CA MET A 91 -10.53 6.75 14.93
C MET A 91 -11.43 6.53 13.71
N VAL A 92 -12.31 5.53 13.73
CA VAL A 92 -13.11 5.10 12.56
C VAL A 92 -14.56 5.59 12.64
N GLY A 93 -15.05 5.99 13.82
CA GLY A 93 -16.42 6.47 14.03
C GLY A 93 -17.50 5.40 14.03
N ARG A 94 -17.13 4.12 14.21
CA ARG A 94 -18.06 2.98 14.29
C ARG A 94 -17.56 1.93 15.27
N SER A 95 -18.49 1.17 15.86
CA SER A 95 -18.16 0.06 16.77
C SER A 95 -17.58 -1.14 16.03
N LEU A 96 -16.73 -1.89 16.72
CA LEU A 96 -15.90 -2.96 16.15
C LEU A 96 -16.64 -4.26 15.83
N ASN A 97 -17.86 -4.41 16.32
CA ASN A 97 -18.72 -5.55 16.00
C ASN A 97 -19.08 -5.65 14.51
N GLN A 98 -18.72 -4.65 13.70
CA GLN A 98 -18.87 -4.65 12.23
C GLN A 98 -17.51 -4.79 11.50
N ARG A 99 -16.47 -5.36 12.14
CA ARG A 99 -15.11 -5.42 11.55
C ARG A 99 -15.03 -6.26 10.28
N PHE A 100 -15.81 -7.32 10.17
CA PHE A 100 -15.82 -8.20 9.01
C PHE A 100 -17.28 -8.43 8.59
N PRO A 101 -17.68 -8.00 7.38
CA PRO A 101 -18.99 -8.38 6.87
C PRO A 101 -19.07 -9.89 6.70
N ASP A 102 -20.26 -10.45 6.80
CA ASP A 102 -20.49 -11.87 6.57
C ASP A 102 -20.00 -12.25 5.16
N LYS A 103 -19.24 -13.34 5.08
CA LYS A 103 -18.68 -13.84 3.83
C LYS A 103 -19.69 -14.75 3.15
N GLU A 104 -20.55 -14.18 2.32
CA GLU A 104 -21.54 -14.94 1.54
C GLU A 104 -20.96 -15.56 0.27
N ASN A 105 -19.75 -15.15 -0.13
CA ASN A 105 -19.16 -15.58 -1.38
C ASN A 105 -18.73 -17.06 -1.34
N LYS A 106 -19.14 -17.82 -2.35
CA LYS A 106 -18.71 -19.21 -2.58
C LYS A 106 -17.77 -19.23 -3.78
N PRO A 107 -16.47 -19.52 -3.59
CA PRO A 107 -15.52 -19.58 -4.70
C PRO A 107 -15.98 -20.55 -5.79
N GLY A 108 -15.85 -20.13 -7.05
CA GLY A 108 -16.21 -20.92 -8.22
C GLY A 108 -15.09 -21.84 -8.71
N GLU A 109 -15.04 -22.05 -10.03
CA GLU A 109 -13.97 -22.79 -10.70
C GLU A 109 -12.59 -22.13 -10.55
N VAL A 110 -11.52 -22.92 -10.70
CA VAL A 110 -10.14 -22.39 -10.75
C VAL A 110 -9.97 -21.52 -11.99
N ILE A 111 -9.56 -20.26 -11.79
CA ILE A 111 -9.33 -19.30 -12.88
C ILE A 111 -7.85 -19.03 -13.12
N LEU A 112 -7.00 -19.21 -12.10
CA LEU A 112 -5.56 -19.08 -12.23
C LEU A 112 -4.90 -20.24 -11.48
N GLU A 113 -4.16 -21.05 -12.23
CA GLU A 113 -3.35 -22.14 -11.70
C GLU A 113 -1.87 -21.78 -11.89
N VAL A 114 -1.11 -21.87 -10.79
CA VAL A 114 0.34 -21.66 -10.76
C VAL A 114 0.99 -22.95 -10.28
N ARG A 115 1.96 -23.47 -11.03
CA ARG A 115 2.70 -24.70 -10.68
C ARG A 115 4.20 -24.48 -10.82
N ASN A 116 4.92 -24.85 -9.77
CA ASN A 116 6.38 -24.86 -9.66
C ASN A 116 7.06 -23.54 -10.11
N LEU A 117 6.41 -22.40 -9.87
CA LEU A 117 6.88 -21.09 -10.31
C LEU A 117 8.19 -20.75 -9.61
N THR A 118 9.23 -20.58 -10.41
CA THR A 118 10.58 -20.31 -9.94
C THR A 118 11.17 -19.11 -10.68
N SER A 119 11.71 -18.14 -9.96
CA SER A 119 12.37 -16.98 -10.57
C SER A 119 13.80 -17.31 -10.97
N LEU A 120 14.25 -16.73 -12.09
CA LEU A 120 15.58 -16.95 -12.65
C LEU A 120 16.70 -16.42 -11.76
N ARG A 121 16.55 -15.20 -11.23
CA ARG A 121 17.60 -14.52 -10.44
C ARG A 121 17.44 -14.83 -8.95
N GLN A 122 18.41 -15.55 -8.40
CA GLN A 122 18.42 -15.98 -7.01
C GLN A 122 19.29 -15.06 -6.14
N PRO A 123 18.97 -14.87 -4.85
CA PRO A 123 17.90 -15.51 -4.07
C PRO A 123 16.52 -14.88 -4.28
N SER A 124 15.56 -15.70 -4.74
CA SER A 124 14.16 -15.34 -4.98
C SER A 124 13.26 -16.58 -4.80
N ILE A 125 12.04 -16.55 -5.33
CA ILE A 125 11.05 -17.64 -5.21
C ILE A 125 11.53 -18.91 -5.91
N ARG A 126 11.19 -20.06 -5.32
CA ARG A 126 11.42 -21.40 -5.86
C ARG A 126 10.20 -22.25 -5.60
N ASP A 127 9.77 -22.98 -6.61
CA ASP A 127 8.73 -24.01 -6.52
C ASP A 127 7.40 -23.54 -5.90
N VAL A 128 6.93 -22.35 -6.29
CA VAL A 128 5.66 -21.81 -5.79
C VAL A 128 4.48 -22.39 -6.59
N SER A 129 3.52 -22.99 -5.88
CA SER A 129 2.31 -23.57 -6.48
C SER A 129 1.07 -23.18 -5.68
N PHE A 130 0.03 -22.72 -6.36
CA PHE A 130 -1.28 -22.41 -5.77
C PHE A 130 -2.35 -22.29 -6.85
N ASP A 131 -3.61 -22.32 -6.41
CA ASP A 131 -4.79 -22.08 -7.24
C ASP A 131 -5.54 -20.85 -6.74
N LEU A 132 -6.13 -20.11 -7.66
CA LEU A 132 -7.05 -19.02 -7.38
C LEU A 132 -8.38 -19.32 -8.06
N HIS A 133 -9.43 -19.35 -7.26
CA HIS A 133 -10.80 -19.61 -7.70
C HIS A 133 -11.52 -18.33 -8.09
N LYS A 134 -12.54 -18.47 -8.95
CA LYS A 134 -13.40 -17.35 -9.36
C LYS A 134 -14.10 -16.75 -8.14
N GLY A 135 -13.99 -15.43 -8.00
CA GLY A 135 -14.56 -14.69 -6.88
C GLY A 135 -13.76 -14.80 -5.58
N GLU A 136 -12.68 -15.59 -5.53
CA GLU A 136 -11.83 -15.71 -4.36
C GLU A 136 -10.89 -14.50 -4.23
N ILE A 137 -10.59 -14.13 -2.97
CA ILE A 137 -9.48 -13.23 -2.65
C ILE A 137 -8.37 -14.07 -2.02
N LEU A 138 -7.35 -14.41 -2.80
CA LEU A 138 -6.19 -15.15 -2.32
C LEU A 138 -5.19 -14.23 -1.63
N GLY A 139 -4.93 -14.47 -0.34
CA GLY A 139 -3.94 -13.73 0.44
C GLY A 139 -2.57 -14.42 0.45
N ILE A 140 -1.49 -13.67 0.21
CA ILE A 140 -0.10 -14.14 0.33
C ILE A 140 0.55 -13.41 1.51
N ALA A 141 0.94 -14.15 2.56
CA ALA A 141 1.53 -13.62 3.78
C ALA A 141 2.92 -14.24 4.08
N GLY A 142 3.71 -13.55 4.91
CA GLY A 142 5.09 -13.94 5.23
C GLY A 142 5.89 -12.78 5.82
N LEU A 143 6.99 -13.09 6.50
CA LEU A 143 7.88 -12.10 7.11
C LEU A 143 8.56 -11.20 6.04
N VAL A 144 9.14 -10.08 6.47
CA VAL A 144 9.98 -9.26 5.58
C VAL A 144 11.10 -10.12 5.00
N GLY A 145 11.28 -10.07 3.68
CA GLY A 145 12.23 -10.92 2.97
C GLY A 145 11.66 -12.26 2.48
N ALA A 146 10.42 -12.63 2.83
CA ALA A 146 9.75 -13.86 2.37
C ALA A 146 9.40 -13.88 0.86
N LYS A 147 9.81 -12.87 0.09
CA LYS A 147 9.68 -12.81 -1.38
C LYS A 147 8.23 -12.83 -1.89
N ARG A 148 7.27 -12.34 -1.09
CA ARG A 148 5.86 -12.17 -1.48
C ARG A 148 5.72 -11.34 -2.77
N THR A 149 6.44 -10.23 -2.82
CA THR A 149 6.46 -9.30 -3.96
C THR A 149 7.05 -9.96 -5.21
N ASP A 150 8.11 -10.75 -5.04
CA ASP A 150 8.70 -11.52 -6.14
C ASP A 150 7.70 -12.50 -6.78
N ILE A 151 6.77 -13.11 -6.02
CA ILE A 151 5.70 -13.95 -6.57
C ILE A 151 4.86 -13.15 -7.57
N VAL A 152 4.34 -12.01 -7.11
CA VAL A 152 3.45 -11.18 -7.92
C VAL A 152 4.19 -10.55 -9.11
N GLU A 153 5.42 -10.09 -8.91
CA GLU A 153 6.25 -9.52 -9.97
C GLU A 153 6.66 -10.57 -11.02
N THR A 154 6.87 -11.82 -10.62
CA THR A 154 7.15 -12.92 -11.55
C THR A 154 5.90 -13.27 -12.37
N LEU A 155 4.72 -13.32 -11.74
CA LEU A 155 3.45 -13.52 -12.45
C LEU A 155 3.15 -12.40 -13.45
N PHE A 156 3.52 -11.17 -13.10
CA PHE A 156 3.32 -9.99 -13.95
C PHE A 156 4.41 -9.81 -15.02
N GLY A 157 5.45 -10.66 -15.06
CA GLY A 157 6.54 -10.55 -16.02
C GLY A 157 7.50 -9.38 -15.76
N ILE A 158 7.55 -8.84 -14.54
CA ILE A 158 8.59 -7.89 -14.11
C ILE A 158 9.86 -8.64 -13.73
N ARG A 159 9.71 -9.79 -13.09
CA ARG A 159 10.80 -10.74 -12.84
C ARG A 159 10.72 -11.89 -13.82
N GLU A 160 11.87 -12.28 -14.35
CA GLU A 160 11.97 -13.45 -15.23
C GLU A 160 11.77 -14.74 -14.43
N LYS A 161 10.96 -15.64 -14.97
CA LYS A 161 10.82 -17.01 -14.47
C LYS A 161 11.81 -17.92 -15.20
N SER A 162 12.42 -18.86 -14.46
CA SER A 162 13.23 -19.94 -15.04
C SER A 162 12.43 -21.21 -15.27
N ALA A 163 11.43 -21.47 -14.42
CA ALA A 163 10.62 -22.69 -14.47
C ALA A 163 9.19 -22.45 -13.98
N GLY A 164 8.34 -23.46 -14.18
CA GLY A 164 6.94 -23.45 -13.79
C GLY A 164 5.99 -22.97 -14.89
N THR A 165 4.71 -23.23 -14.66
CA THR A 165 3.61 -22.92 -15.59
C THR A 165 2.57 -22.04 -14.93
N ILE A 166 1.99 -21.15 -15.72
CA ILE A 166 0.89 -20.27 -15.34
C ILE A 166 -0.25 -20.55 -16.32
N THR A 167 -1.41 -20.94 -15.79
CA THR A 167 -2.61 -21.23 -16.58
C THR A 167 -3.71 -20.27 -16.14
N LEU A 168 -4.23 -19.44 -17.05
CA LEU A 168 -5.32 -18.50 -16.80
C LEU A 168 -6.54 -18.93 -17.62
N HIS A 169 -7.68 -19.13 -16.96
CA HIS A 169 -8.94 -19.61 -17.57
C HIS A 169 -8.73 -20.86 -18.45
N GLY A 170 -7.95 -21.82 -17.95
CA GLY A 170 -7.62 -23.06 -18.66
C GLY A 170 -6.59 -22.91 -19.80
N LYS A 171 -6.12 -21.70 -20.10
CA LYS A 171 -5.11 -21.45 -21.13
C LYS A 171 -3.75 -21.18 -20.51
N LYS A 172 -2.73 -21.93 -20.94
CA LYS A 172 -1.34 -21.65 -20.54
C LYS A 172 -0.93 -20.28 -21.07
N ILE A 173 -0.44 -19.43 -20.18
CA ILE A 173 0.13 -18.13 -20.51
C ILE A 173 1.60 -18.10 -20.12
N ASN A 174 2.35 -17.21 -20.74
CA ASN A 174 3.75 -17.00 -20.44
C ASN A 174 4.05 -15.51 -20.53
N ASN A 175 3.99 -14.81 -19.40
CA ASN A 175 4.25 -13.38 -19.34
C ASN A 175 5.76 -13.13 -19.24
N HIS A 176 6.39 -12.73 -20.34
CA HIS A 176 7.82 -12.37 -20.35
C HIS A 176 8.05 -10.91 -19.94
N ASN A 177 7.02 -10.08 -20.05
CA ASN A 177 7.05 -8.66 -19.73
C ASN A 177 5.67 -8.21 -19.22
N ALA A 178 5.66 -7.05 -18.58
CA ALA A 178 4.43 -6.43 -18.03
C ALA A 178 3.32 -6.23 -19.08
N ASN A 179 3.65 -5.94 -20.34
CA ASN A 179 2.63 -5.71 -21.37
C ASN A 179 1.85 -6.99 -21.71
N GLU A 180 2.51 -8.15 -21.72
CA GLU A 180 1.86 -9.45 -21.93
C GLU A 180 0.89 -9.77 -20.77
N ALA A 181 1.31 -9.53 -19.53
CA ALA A 181 0.44 -9.70 -18.36
C ALA A 181 -0.79 -8.78 -18.45
N ILE A 182 -0.58 -7.51 -18.82
CA ILE A 182 -1.66 -6.53 -19.04
C ILE A 182 -2.66 -7.03 -20.10
N ASN A 183 -2.17 -7.55 -21.23
CA ASN A 183 -3.02 -8.08 -22.30
C ASN A 183 -3.79 -9.34 -21.89
N HIS A 184 -3.23 -10.14 -20.99
CA HIS A 184 -3.93 -11.28 -20.38
C HIS A 184 -4.91 -10.88 -19.26
N GLY A 185 -5.09 -9.58 -19.00
CA GLY A 185 -6.07 -9.10 -18.02
C GLY A 185 -5.51 -8.86 -16.62
N PHE A 186 -4.20 -9.02 -16.38
CA PHE A 186 -3.62 -8.72 -15.08
C PHE A 186 -3.54 -7.22 -14.82
N ALA A 187 -3.64 -6.85 -13.56
CA ALA A 187 -3.38 -5.52 -13.03
C ALA A 187 -2.42 -5.63 -11.85
N LEU A 188 -1.53 -4.64 -11.67
CA LEU A 188 -0.54 -4.66 -10.60
C LEU A 188 -0.51 -3.34 -9.84
N VAL A 189 -0.79 -3.40 -8.54
CA VAL A 189 -0.48 -2.34 -7.60
C VAL A 189 0.83 -2.71 -6.90
N THR A 190 1.87 -1.94 -7.15
CA THR A 190 3.22 -2.21 -6.62
C THR A 190 3.30 -1.94 -5.13
N GLU A 191 4.14 -2.71 -4.42
CA GLU A 191 4.45 -2.48 -2.99
C GLU A 191 5.04 -1.08 -2.77
N GLU A 192 6.09 -0.73 -3.53
CA GLU A 192 6.75 0.57 -3.45
C GLU A 192 6.11 1.59 -4.41
N ARG A 193 4.96 2.13 -3.99
CA ARG A 193 4.17 3.08 -4.78
C ARG A 193 4.99 4.23 -5.36
N ARG A 194 5.88 4.84 -4.58
CA ARG A 194 6.60 6.06 -4.98
C ARG A 194 7.68 5.81 -6.03
N SER A 195 8.38 4.69 -5.94
CA SER A 195 9.50 4.39 -6.85
C SER A 195 9.04 3.64 -8.10
N THR A 196 8.03 2.76 -7.98
CA THR A 196 7.63 1.87 -9.09
C THR A 196 6.18 2.02 -9.52
N GLY A 197 5.32 2.67 -8.74
CA GLY A 197 3.88 2.76 -9.02
C GLY A 197 3.45 4.02 -9.77
N ILE A 198 4.19 5.13 -9.60
CA ILE A 198 3.82 6.45 -10.13
C ILE A 198 4.96 7.11 -10.90
N TYR A 199 4.56 7.97 -11.84
CA TYR A 199 5.44 8.94 -12.47
C TYR A 199 5.31 10.26 -11.71
N ALA A 200 6.12 10.44 -10.67
CA ALA A 200 5.95 11.49 -9.66
C ALA A 200 5.95 12.93 -10.22
N TYR A 201 6.64 13.15 -11.34
CA TYR A 201 6.74 14.46 -12.02
C TYR A 201 5.64 14.70 -13.06
N LEU A 202 4.81 13.70 -13.34
CA LEU A 202 3.73 13.79 -14.31
C LEU A 202 2.38 13.94 -13.59
N ASP A 203 1.39 14.41 -14.33
CA ASP A 203 0.08 14.72 -13.79
C ASP A 203 -0.78 13.47 -13.55
N ILE A 204 -1.94 13.70 -12.91
CA ILE A 204 -2.95 12.66 -12.66
C ILE A 204 -3.45 12.08 -13.98
N GLY A 205 -3.59 12.88 -15.04
CA GLY A 205 -4.01 12.40 -16.36
C GLY A 205 -3.06 11.32 -16.89
N PHE A 206 -1.78 11.62 -17.01
CA PHE A 206 -0.77 10.65 -17.44
C PHE A 206 -0.77 9.41 -16.55
N ASN A 207 -0.75 9.61 -15.23
CA ASN A 207 -0.73 8.50 -14.28
C ASN A 207 -2.02 7.68 -14.27
N SER A 208 -3.15 8.20 -14.73
CA SER A 208 -4.40 7.45 -14.85
C SER A 208 -4.42 6.62 -16.13
N LEU A 209 -3.88 7.16 -17.22
CA LEU A 209 -4.14 6.64 -18.57
C LEU A 209 -3.01 5.79 -19.15
N ILE A 210 -1.78 5.91 -18.63
CA ILE A 210 -0.58 5.34 -19.26
C ILE A 210 -0.66 3.83 -19.54
N SER A 211 -1.26 3.04 -18.64
CA SER A 211 -1.40 1.59 -18.84
C SER A 211 -2.44 1.20 -19.90
N ASN A 212 -3.30 2.13 -20.31
CA ASN A 212 -4.29 1.93 -21.35
C ASN A 212 -4.16 2.94 -22.50
N ILE A 213 -2.97 3.54 -22.68
CA ILE A 213 -2.78 4.67 -23.61
C ILE A 213 -3.16 4.32 -25.06
N ARG A 214 -3.04 3.05 -25.43
CA ARG A 214 -3.40 2.56 -26.78
C ARG A 214 -4.89 2.73 -27.09
N ASN A 215 -5.78 2.65 -26.10
CA ASN A 215 -7.22 2.81 -26.29
C ASN A 215 -7.65 4.25 -26.57
N TYR A 216 -6.73 5.21 -26.40
CA TYR A 216 -6.95 6.62 -26.71
C TYR A 216 -6.41 7.02 -28.07
N LYS A 217 -5.82 6.09 -28.84
CA LYS A 217 -5.38 6.37 -30.21
C LYS A 217 -6.58 6.32 -31.16
N ASN A 218 -6.78 7.38 -31.92
CA ASN A 218 -7.77 7.43 -32.99
C ASN A 218 -7.26 6.69 -34.25
N LYS A 219 -8.11 6.62 -35.30
CA LYS A 219 -7.79 5.92 -36.56
C LYS A 219 -6.55 6.46 -37.29
N VAL A 220 -6.17 7.72 -37.06
CA VAL A 220 -4.97 8.35 -37.64
C VAL A 220 -3.74 8.29 -36.70
N GLY A 221 -3.87 7.62 -35.56
CA GLY A 221 -2.78 7.39 -34.60
C GLY A 221 -2.54 8.53 -33.60
N LEU A 222 -3.36 9.58 -33.61
CA LEU A 222 -3.31 10.69 -32.65
C LEU A 222 -4.11 10.35 -31.39
N LEU A 223 -3.75 10.97 -30.25
CA LEU A 223 -4.45 10.78 -28.99
C LEU A 223 -5.73 11.62 -28.91
N ASP A 224 -6.81 11.01 -28.44
CA ASP A 224 -8.10 11.66 -28.19
C ASP A 224 -8.10 12.36 -26.82
N ASN A 225 -7.77 13.65 -26.83
CA ASN A 225 -7.74 14.48 -25.63
C ASN A 225 -9.10 14.57 -24.90
N SER A 226 -10.22 14.48 -25.62
CA SER A 226 -11.55 14.57 -25.02
C SER A 226 -11.83 13.33 -24.19
N ARG A 227 -11.59 12.14 -24.77
CA ARG A 227 -11.73 10.87 -24.08
C ARG A 227 -10.77 10.75 -22.91
N MET A 228 -9.51 11.14 -23.10
CA MET A 228 -8.50 11.16 -22.02
C MET A 228 -8.96 12.02 -20.83
N LYS A 229 -9.53 13.20 -21.09
CA LYS A 229 -10.05 14.09 -20.06
C LYS A 229 -11.25 13.48 -19.33
N SER A 230 -12.17 12.87 -20.08
CA SER A 230 -13.35 12.17 -19.53
C SER A 230 -12.94 11.02 -18.60
N ASP A 231 -12.03 10.16 -19.04
CA ASP A 231 -11.61 8.99 -18.27
C ASP A 231 -10.76 9.38 -17.05
N THR A 232 -9.96 10.44 -17.16
CA THR A 232 -9.26 11.03 -16.00
C THR A 232 -10.26 11.55 -14.96
N GLN A 233 -11.33 12.23 -15.41
CA GLN A 233 -12.40 12.71 -14.52
C GLN A 233 -13.11 11.52 -13.85
N TRP A 234 -13.41 10.47 -14.61
CA TRP A 234 -14.03 9.27 -14.08
C TRP A 234 -13.17 8.61 -12.97
N VAL A 235 -11.84 8.55 -13.14
CA VAL A 235 -10.92 8.06 -12.10
C VAL A 235 -11.00 8.93 -10.84
N ILE A 236 -10.98 10.26 -11.00
CA ILE A 236 -11.06 11.20 -9.88
C ILE A 236 -12.36 11.00 -9.10
N ASP A 237 -13.49 10.88 -9.79
CA ASP A 237 -14.80 10.78 -9.16
C ASP A 237 -15.03 9.40 -8.53
N SER A 238 -14.78 8.33 -9.29
CA SER A 238 -15.01 6.95 -8.85
C SER A 238 -14.10 6.57 -7.68
N MET A 239 -12.84 7.04 -7.69
CA MET A 239 -11.89 6.78 -6.61
C MET A 239 -11.91 7.86 -5.51
N ARG A 240 -12.71 8.92 -5.67
CA ARG A 240 -12.78 10.09 -4.78
C ARG A 240 -11.39 10.66 -4.50
N VAL A 241 -10.65 10.97 -5.55
CA VAL A 241 -9.31 11.56 -5.48
C VAL A 241 -9.46 13.03 -5.10
N LYS A 242 -8.86 13.45 -3.97
CA LYS A 242 -8.79 14.86 -3.58
C LYS A 242 -7.66 15.52 -4.39
N THR A 243 -8.01 16.33 -5.38
CA THR A 243 -7.07 17.06 -6.24
C THR A 243 -7.67 18.39 -6.71
N PRO A 244 -6.86 19.45 -6.91
CA PRO A 244 -7.29 20.67 -7.58
C PRO A 244 -7.75 20.46 -9.04
N GLY A 245 -7.22 19.44 -9.73
CA GLY A 245 -7.64 19.13 -11.10
C GLY A 245 -6.79 18.04 -11.76
N HIS A 246 -7.04 17.81 -13.06
CA HIS A 246 -6.42 16.72 -13.84
C HIS A 246 -4.91 16.89 -14.04
N ARG A 247 -4.48 18.15 -14.15
CA ARG A 247 -3.08 18.55 -14.41
C ARG A 247 -2.23 18.65 -13.15
N THR A 248 -2.80 18.37 -11.98
CA THR A 248 -2.05 18.36 -10.73
C THR A 248 -0.99 17.26 -10.80
N GLN A 249 0.25 17.61 -10.48
CA GLN A 249 1.35 16.66 -10.40
C GLN A 249 1.05 15.59 -9.34
N ILE A 250 1.10 14.31 -9.69
CA ILE A 250 0.72 13.24 -8.75
C ILE A 250 1.63 13.21 -7.50
N GLY A 251 2.88 13.62 -7.66
CA GLY A 251 3.87 13.66 -6.58
C GLY A 251 3.49 14.60 -5.43
N SER A 252 2.67 15.63 -5.67
CA SER A 252 2.22 16.57 -4.63
C SER A 252 1.01 16.07 -3.84
N LEU A 253 0.35 15.00 -4.30
CA LEU A 253 -0.78 14.42 -3.58
C LEU A 253 -0.33 13.59 -2.39
N SER A 254 -1.19 13.50 -1.36
CA SER A 254 -1.02 12.56 -0.26
C SER A 254 -0.91 11.11 -0.77
N GLY A 255 -0.22 10.23 -0.03
CA GLY A 255 -0.03 8.83 -0.44
C GLY A 255 -1.33 8.06 -0.74
N GLY A 256 -2.39 8.28 0.05
CA GLY A 256 -3.70 7.65 -0.19
C GLY A 256 -4.35 8.08 -1.52
N ASN A 257 -4.23 9.37 -1.88
CA ASN A 257 -4.71 9.87 -3.18
C ASN A 257 -3.85 9.35 -4.35
N GLN A 258 -2.54 9.21 -4.16
CA GLN A 258 -1.67 8.56 -5.15
C GLN A 258 -2.12 7.11 -5.41
N GLN A 259 -2.42 6.35 -4.36
CA GLN A 259 -2.87 4.96 -4.49
C GLN A 259 -4.24 4.85 -5.15
N LYS A 260 -5.18 5.75 -4.82
CA LYS A 260 -6.49 5.84 -5.49
C LYS A 260 -6.35 6.01 -7.01
N VAL A 261 -5.45 6.89 -7.47
CA VAL A 261 -5.19 7.08 -8.91
C VAL A 261 -4.65 5.82 -9.56
N ILE A 262 -3.71 5.10 -8.92
CA ILE A 262 -3.15 3.86 -9.45
C ILE A 262 -4.20 2.74 -9.54
N ILE A 263 -5.10 2.64 -8.56
CA ILE A 263 -6.20 1.69 -8.63
C ILE A 263 -7.13 2.07 -9.79
N GLY A 264 -7.49 3.35 -9.91
CA GLY A 264 -8.33 3.84 -11.01
C GLY A 264 -7.74 3.56 -12.40
N ARG A 265 -6.41 3.70 -12.57
CA ARG A 265 -5.68 3.33 -13.80
C ARG A 265 -6.01 1.91 -14.27
N TRP A 266 -6.13 0.97 -13.34
CA TRP A 266 -6.40 -0.44 -13.67
C TRP A 266 -7.88 -0.73 -13.90
N LEU A 267 -8.77 0.10 -13.37
CA LEU A 267 -10.21 -0.01 -13.57
C LEU A 267 -10.70 0.62 -14.90
N LEU A 268 -9.87 1.44 -15.56
CA LEU A 268 -10.15 2.07 -16.85
C LEU A 268 -10.10 1.10 -18.07
N ARG A 269 -10.47 -0.17 -17.90
CA ARG A 269 -10.39 -1.18 -18.97
C ARG A 269 -11.69 -1.37 -19.73
#